data_AF-X1IKZ9-F1
#
_entry.id   AF-X1IKZ9-F1
#
_cell.length_a   1.000
_cell.length_b   1.000
_cell.length_c   1.000
_cell.angle_alpha   90.00
_cell.angle_beta   90.00
_cell.angle_gamma   90.00
#
_symmetry.space_group_name_H-M   'P 1'
#
loop_
_entity.id
_entity.type
_entity.pdbx_description
1 polymer ?
#
loop_
_entity_poly.entity_id
_entity_poly.type
_entity_poly.pdbx_seq_one_letter_code
_entity_poly.pdbx_strand_id
1 'polypeptide(L)'
;MDNHAISSNSLEKFYHINGDHFGQQYKDYLSDYHQWDQKDHAEDWMLFPDNIGEYLSIDESALSNGELYTILTNKAAKGRKGAVVAMVKGTTSEKVISILDKIPSSKRNKVKEVTLDMAGSMNLIVEKCFPKAVR
;
A
#
# COMPACT_ATOMS: atom_id res chain seq x y z
N MET A 1 -11.50 -14.51 -9.47
CA MET A 1 -10.30 -13.69 -9.70
C MET A 1 -9.09 -14.49 -9.26
N ASP A 2 -8.02 -14.42 -10.03
CA ASP A 2 -6.87 -15.34 -9.99
C ASP A 2 -6.16 -15.40 -8.63
N ASN A 3 -5.77 -16.61 -8.21
CA ASN A 3 -5.05 -16.85 -6.95
C ASN A 3 -3.53 -16.99 -7.14
N HIS A 4 -3.06 -16.89 -8.39
CA HIS A 4 -1.66 -17.08 -8.75
C HIS A 4 -1.16 -15.86 -9.54
N ALA A 5 -0.07 -15.27 -9.07
CA ALA A 5 0.59 -14.18 -9.79
C ALA A 5 1.33 -14.76 -11.00
N ILE A 6 0.79 -14.51 -12.19
CA ILE A 6 1.41 -14.87 -13.46
C ILE A 6 1.66 -13.61 -14.29
N SER A 7 2.85 -13.51 -14.88
CA SER A 7 3.17 -12.41 -15.79
C SER A 7 2.46 -12.63 -17.13
N SER A 8 2.03 -11.56 -17.80
CA SER A 8 1.51 -11.61 -19.17
C SER A 8 2.48 -12.31 -20.12
N ASN A 9 3.78 -12.15 -19.93
CA ASN A 9 4.82 -12.73 -20.78
C ASN A 9 4.95 -14.26 -20.57
N SER A 10 4.47 -14.78 -19.43
CA SER A 10 4.44 -16.24 -19.20
C SER A 10 3.40 -16.94 -20.07
N LEU A 11 2.38 -16.22 -20.55
CA LEU A 11 1.30 -16.75 -21.38
C LEU A 11 1.68 -16.87 -22.86
N GLU A 12 2.72 -16.16 -23.31
CA GLU A 12 3.12 -16.14 -24.73
C GLU A 12 3.42 -17.54 -25.27
N LYS A 13 4.16 -18.35 -24.49
CA LYS A 13 4.57 -19.71 -24.88
C LYS A 13 3.42 -20.69 -25.01
N PHE A 14 2.35 -20.51 -24.24
CA PHE A 14 1.24 -21.45 -24.15
C PHE A 14 0.03 -21.05 -24.98
N TYR A 15 -0.16 -19.74 -25.18
CA TYR A 15 -1.35 -19.18 -25.83
C TYR A 15 -1.06 -18.41 -27.10
N HIS A 16 0.21 -18.32 -27.53
CA HIS A 16 0.64 -17.62 -28.74
C HIS A 16 0.19 -16.14 -28.78
N ILE A 17 0.09 -15.51 -27.61
CA ILE A 17 -0.21 -14.09 -27.46
C ILE A 17 1.08 -13.28 -27.32
N ASN A 18 1.04 -11.99 -27.63
CA ASN A 18 2.11 -11.05 -27.26
C ASN A 18 1.83 -10.52 -25.84
N GLY A 19 2.73 -10.78 -24.90
CA GLY A 19 2.58 -10.49 -23.48
C GLY A 19 2.60 -8.99 -23.17
N ASP A 20 3.41 -8.22 -23.89
CA ASP A 20 3.46 -6.77 -23.74
C ASP A 20 2.14 -6.14 -24.20
N HIS A 21 1.64 -6.55 -25.37
CA HIS A 21 0.35 -6.10 -25.88
C HIS A 21 -0.79 -6.54 -24.96
N PHE A 22 -0.76 -7.77 -24.45
CA PHE A 22 -1.77 -8.25 -23.51
C PHE A 22 -1.76 -7.46 -22.19
N GLY A 23 -0.58 -7.12 -21.65
CA GLY A 23 -0.45 -6.27 -20.47
C GLY A 23 -1.02 -4.87 -20.70
N GLN A 24 -0.77 -4.28 -21.87
CA GLN A 24 -1.37 -3.00 -22.26
C GLN A 24 -2.90 -3.10 -22.38
N GLN A 25 -3.41 -4.13 -23.05
CA GLN A 25 -4.85 -4.36 -23.16
C GLN A 25 -5.51 -4.57 -21.78
N TYR A 26 -4.83 -5.28 -20.87
CA TYR A 26 -5.31 -5.46 -19.52
C TYR A 26 -5.42 -4.13 -18.77
N LYS A 27 -4.38 -3.30 -18.82
CA LYS A 27 -4.38 -1.97 -18.21
C LYS A 27 -5.47 -1.06 -18.79
N ASP A 28 -5.56 -1.00 -20.12
CA ASP A 28 -6.34 0.03 -20.80
C ASP A 28 -7.82 -0.35 -20.96
N TYR A 29 -8.16 -1.65 -21.01
CA TYR A 29 -9.52 -2.11 -21.33
C TYR A 29 -10.09 -3.19 -20.40
N LEU A 30 -9.29 -4.08 -19.82
CA LEU A 30 -9.81 -5.21 -19.03
C LEU A 30 -9.82 -4.99 -17.52
N SER A 31 -9.02 -4.03 -17.05
CA SER A 31 -8.92 -3.67 -15.64
C SER A 31 -9.55 -2.32 -15.36
N ASP A 32 -9.85 -2.07 -14.09
CA ASP A 32 -10.43 -0.80 -13.66
C ASP A 32 -9.38 0.31 -13.53
N TYR A 33 -8.16 0.15 -14.08
CA TYR A 33 -7.05 1.08 -13.88
C TYR A 33 -7.41 2.53 -14.24
N HIS A 34 -8.17 2.74 -15.33
CA HIS A 34 -8.60 4.09 -15.73
C HIS A 34 -9.75 4.66 -14.91
N GLN A 35 -10.52 3.81 -14.23
CA GLN A 35 -11.64 4.17 -13.37
C GLN A 35 -11.24 4.20 -11.89
N TRP A 36 -10.00 3.82 -11.58
CA TRP A 36 -9.50 3.77 -10.22
C TRP A 36 -9.49 5.17 -9.62
N ASP A 37 -10.24 5.34 -8.53
CA ASP A 37 -10.49 6.59 -7.83
C ASP A 37 -9.22 7.28 -7.31
N GLN A 38 -8.15 6.51 -7.11
CA GLN A 38 -6.88 7.02 -6.62
C GLN A 38 -5.87 7.34 -7.72
N LYS A 39 -6.19 7.09 -9.00
CA LYS A 39 -5.26 7.20 -10.13
C LYS A 39 -4.54 8.54 -10.19
N ASP A 40 -5.24 9.64 -9.93
CA ASP A 40 -4.70 11.00 -10.03
C ASP A 40 -3.61 11.32 -9.00
N HIS A 41 -3.57 10.60 -7.88
CA HIS A 41 -2.58 10.81 -6.81
C HIS A 41 -1.77 9.55 -6.48
N ALA A 42 -1.99 8.44 -7.19
CA ALA A 42 -1.39 7.14 -6.90
C ALA A 42 0.14 7.13 -6.98
N GLU A 43 0.74 8.07 -7.71
CA GLU A 43 2.19 8.27 -7.74
C GLU A 43 2.73 8.79 -6.40
N ASP A 44 1.95 9.61 -5.70
CA ASP A 44 2.34 10.19 -4.42
C ASP A 44 1.89 9.37 -3.22
N TRP A 45 0.68 8.82 -3.27
CA TRP A 45 0.15 8.00 -2.19
C TRP A 45 -1.02 7.12 -2.62
N MET A 46 -1.16 5.99 -1.93
CA MET A 46 -2.28 5.06 -2.02
C MET A 46 -2.80 4.75 -0.62
N LEU A 47 -4.12 4.61 -0.49
CA LEU A 47 -4.81 4.29 0.75
C LEU A 47 -5.85 3.19 0.55
N PHE A 48 -5.83 2.21 1.44
CA PHE A 48 -6.81 1.14 1.53
C PHE A 48 -7.34 1.04 2.96
N PRO A 49 -8.23 1.97 3.38
CA PRO A 49 -8.71 2.04 4.76
C PRO A 49 -9.39 0.75 5.25
N ASP A 50 -9.96 -0.05 4.35
CA ASP A 50 -10.58 -1.34 4.69
C ASP A 50 -9.58 -2.43 5.08
N ASN A 51 -8.30 -2.24 4.73
CA ASN A 51 -7.24 -3.19 5.08
C ASN A 51 -6.71 -2.99 6.50
N ILE A 52 -7.17 -1.97 7.25
CA ILE A 52 -6.77 -1.78 8.65
C ILE A 52 -7.10 -3.02 9.49
N GLY A 53 -6.10 -3.49 10.24
CA GLY A 53 -6.23 -4.53 11.25
C GLY A 53 -5.78 -4.04 12.63
N GLU A 54 -5.81 -4.94 13.61
CA GLU A 54 -5.37 -4.62 14.98
C GLU A 54 -3.84 -4.49 15.11
N TYR A 55 -3.08 -5.14 14.22
CA TYR A 55 -1.62 -5.22 14.26
C TYR A 55 -1.05 -4.69 12.94
N LEU A 56 -0.36 -3.55 13.00
CA LEU A 56 0.22 -2.92 11.83
C LEU A 56 1.76 -2.91 11.89
N SER A 57 2.40 -2.75 10.73
CA SER A 57 3.83 -2.45 10.59
C SER A 57 3.97 -1.15 9.80
N ILE A 58 4.93 -0.31 10.16
CA ILE A 58 5.37 0.80 9.32
C ILE A 58 6.82 0.58 8.95
N ASP A 59 7.08 0.56 7.65
CA ASP A 59 8.39 0.30 7.08
C ASP A 59 8.76 1.42 6.08
N GLU A 60 10.04 1.78 6.02
CA GLU A 60 10.58 2.61 4.94
C GLU A 60 11.22 1.70 3.88
N SER A 61 10.88 1.90 2.61
CA SER A 61 11.41 1.11 1.51
C SER A 61 11.86 2.00 0.38
N ALA A 62 13.08 1.77 -0.11
CA ALA A 62 13.58 2.37 -1.34
C ALA A 62 13.09 1.54 -2.54
N LEU A 63 12.33 2.16 -3.43
CA LEU A 63 12.03 1.62 -4.74
C LEU A 63 13.15 2.00 -5.73
N SER A 64 13.07 1.44 -6.93
CA SER A 64 14.01 1.72 -8.02
C SER A 64 14.19 3.23 -8.22
N ASN A 65 15.41 3.65 -8.57
CA ASN A 65 15.82 5.05 -8.73
C ASN A 65 15.90 5.87 -7.42
N GLY A 66 15.92 5.22 -6.25
CA GLY A 66 16.19 5.89 -4.97
C GLY A 66 14.99 6.61 -4.37
N GLU A 67 13.79 6.36 -4.90
CA GLU A 67 12.56 6.88 -4.32
C GLU A 67 12.24 6.15 -3.00
N LEU A 68 12.14 6.89 -1.90
CA LEU A 68 11.75 6.33 -0.62
C LEU A 68 10.23 6.36 -0.48
N TYR A 69 9.67 5.29 0.09
CA TYR A 69 8.26 5.20 0.44
C TYR A 69 8.11 4.75 1.88
N THR A 70 7.14 5.34 2.58
CA THR A 70 6.62 4.80 3.84
C THR A 70 5.42 3.90 3.55
N ILE A 71 5.50 2.65 3.98
CA ILE A 71 4.49 1.62 3.75
C ILE A 71 3.87 1.23 5.09
N LEU A 72 2.55 1.33 5.19
CA LEU A 72 1.78 0.82 6.32
C LEU A 72 1.15 -0.51 5.93
N THR A 73 1.46 -1.57 6.65
CA THR A 73 0.96 -2.92 6.36
C THR A 73 0.17 -3.53 7.53
N ASN A 74 -0.83 -4.35 7.22
CA ASN A 74 -1.56 -5.17 8.16
C ASN A 74 -0.90 -6.55 8.28
N LYS A 75 -0.36 -6.85 9.47
CA LYS A 75 0.38 -8.09 9.73
C LYS A 75 -0.50 -9.34 9.64
N ALA A 76 -1.81 -9.21 9.92
CA ALA A 76 -2.73 -10.34 9.87
C ALA A 76 -2.87 -10.93 8.45
N ALA A 77 -2.65 -10.10 7.41
CA ALA A 77 -2.73 -10.54 6.02
C ALA A 77 -1.49 -11.32 5.54
N LYS A 78 -0.38 -11.33 6.31
CA LYS A 78 0.84 -12.11 6.02
C LYS A 78 1.36 -11.91 4.59
N GLY A 79 1.39 -10.65 4.13
CA GLY A 79 1.87 -10.27 2.79
C GLY A 79 0.93 -10.63 1.64
N ARG A 80 -0.29 -11.09 1.93
CA ARG A 80 -1.31 -11.43 0.91
C ARG A 80 -2.23 -10.26 0.63
N LYS A 81 -3.26 -10.48 -0.19
CA LYS A 81 -4.33 -9.50 -0.43
C LYS A 81 -4.86 -8.94 0.90
N GLY A 82 -4.93 -7.62 0.99
CA GLY A 82 -5.30 -6.92 2.23
C GLY A 82 -4.13 -6.54 3.14
N ALA A 83 -2.88 -6.83 2.75
CA ALA A 83 -1.71 -6.45 3.55
C ALA A 83 -1.40 -4.95 3.47
N VAL A 84 -1.50 -4.30 2.32
CA VAL A 84 -1.16 -2.89 2.20
C VAL A 84 -2.32 -2.03 2.68
N VAL A 85 -2.09 -1.20 3.70
CA VAL A 85 -3.07 -0.22 4.20
C VAL A 85 -2.80 1.16 3.61
N ALA A 86 -1.53 1.56 3.53
CA ALA A 86 -1.12 2.80 2.92
C ALA A 86 0.27 2.67 2.29
N MET A 87 0.52 3.46 1.26
CA MET A 87 1.85 3.66 0.69
C MET A 87 1.98 5.15 0.38
N VAL A 88 3.04 5.80 0.88
CA VAL A 88 3.23 7.25 0.74
C VAL A 88 4.65 7.51 0.26
N LYS A 89 4.80 8.29 -0.81
CA LYS A 89 6.10 8.71 -1.35
C LYS A 89 6.78 9.69 -0.39
N GLY A 90 7.99 9.37 0.03
CA GLY A 90 8.80 10.10 1.01
C GLY A 90 8.67 9.54 2.43
N THR A 91 9.54 10.01 3.34
CA THR A 91 9.65 9.54 4.74
C THR A 91 9.35 10.65 5.76
N THR A 92 9.02 11.85 5.29
CA THR A 92 8.68 12.99 6.14
C THR A 92 7.38 12.73 6.91
N SER A 93 7.46 12.77 8.24
CA SER A 93 6.36 12.44 9.15
C SER A 93 5.10 13.26 8.88
N GLU A 94 5.23 14.55 8.58
CA GLU A 94 4.10 15.45 8.34
C GLU A 94 3.31 15.03 7.10
N LYS A 95 4.01 14.64 6.03
CA LYS A 95 3.38 14.15 4.80
C LYS A 95 2.62 12.86 5.10
N VAL A 96 3.27 11.89 5.75
CA VAL A 96 2.65 10.59 6.07
C VAL A 96 1.43 10.77 6.97
N ILE A 97 1.52 11.58 8.02
CA ILE A 97 0.41 11.88 8.93
C ILE A 97 -0.77 12.47 8.16
N SER A 98 -0.54 13.47 7.29
CA SER A 98 -1.61 14.11 6.53
C SER A 98 -2.39 13.14 5.62
N ILE A 99 -1.72 12.11 5.12
CA ILE A 99 -2.35 11.05 4.32
C ILE A 99 -3.07 10.06 5.22
N LEU A 100 -2.44 9.55 6.29
CA LEU A 100 -3.07 8.60 7.20
C LEU A 100 -4.27 9.18 7.96
N ASP A 101 -4.32 10.50 8.18
CA ASP A 101 -5.46 11.16 8.81
C ASP A 101 -6.74 11.12 7.94
N LYS A 102 -6.62 10.87 6.64
CA LYS A 102 -7.77 10.59 5.75
C LYS A 102 -8.47 9.28 6.13
N ILE A 103 -7.80 8.37 6.83
CA ILE A 103 -8.43 7.15 7.35
C ILE A 103 -9.35 7.53 8.51
N PRO A 104 -10.63 7.10 8.49
CA PRO A 104 -11.58 7.42 9.55
C PRO A 104 -11.05 7.05 10.94
N SER A 105 -11.18 7.96 11.90
CA SER A 105 -10.69 7.77 13.28
C SER A 105 -11.29 6.51 13.93
N SER A 106 -12.51 6.12 13.57
CA SER A 106 -13.15 4.89 14.04
C SER A 106 -12.39 3.62 13.63
N LYS A 107 -11.68 3.64 12.50
CA LYS A 107 -10.81 2.54 12.05
C LYS A 107 -9.44 2.62 12.72
N ARG A 108 -8.84 3.81 12.74
CA ARG A 108 -7.52 4.03 13.38
C ARG A 108 -7.51 3.66 14.86
N ASN A 109 -8.61 3.91 15.56
CA ASN A 109 -8.78 3.58 16.98
C ASN A 109 -8.91 2.07 17.26
N LYS A 110 -9.00 1.20 16.25
CA LYS A 110 -9.02 -0.26 16.41
C LYS A 110 -7.61 -0.87 16.47
N VAL A 111 -6.60 -0.10 16.05
CA VAL A 111 -5.22 -0.55 16.04
C VAL A 111 -4.73 -0.68 17.50
N LYS A 112 -4.22 -1.85 17.85
CA LYS A 112 -3.69 -2.20 19.17
C LYS A 112 -2.19 -2.12 19.23
N GLU A 113 -1.51 -2.40 18.14
CA GLU A 113 -0.05 -2.40 18.07
C GLU A 113 0.41 -1.93 16.69
N VAL A 114 1.43 -1.07 16.67
CA VAL A 114 2.15 -0.72 15.45
C VAL A 114 3.63 -0.96 15.68
N THR A 115 4.20 -1.92 14.97
CA THR A 115 5.64 -2.15 14.98
C THR A 115 6.33 -1.19 14.02
N LEU A 116 7.46 -0.65 14.46
CA LEU A 116 8.26 0.33 13.74
C LEU A 116 9.71 -0.15 13.68
N ASP A 117 10.35 -0.04 12.52
CA ASP A 117 11.81 -0.08 12.45
C ASP A 117 12.38 1.27 12.92
N MET A 118 13.50 1.23 13.66
CA MET A 118 14.03 2.32 14.48
C MET A 118 14.37 3.61 13.70
N ALA A 119 13.36 4.46 13.42
CA ALA A 119 13.53 5.83 12.94
C ALA A 119 12.69 6.78 13.79
N GLY A 120 13.29 7.88 14.28
CA GLY A 120 12.63 8.82 15.19
C GLY A 120 11.35 9.47 14.61
N SER A 121 11.29 9.67 13.29
CA SER A 121 10.14 10.19 12.55
C SER A 121 8.91 9.28 12.63
N MET A 122 9.11 7.97 12.78
CA MET A 122 8.03 6.97 12.78
C MET A 122 7.22 6.96 14.07
N ASN A 123 7.85 7.29 15.20
CA ASN A 123 7.16 7.42 16.48
C ASN A 123 6.08 8.51 16.42
N LEU A 124 6.38 9.64 15.78
CA LEU A 124 5.43 10.74 15.64
C LEU A 124 4.21 10.34 14.80
N ILE A 125 4.42 9.54 13.74
CA ILE A 125 3.34 9.02 12.89
C ILE A 125 2.39 8.17 13.73
N VAL A 126 2.91 7.24 14.54
CA VAL A 126 2.08 6.35 15.37
C VAL A 126 1.33 7.13 16.44
N GLU A 127 1.99 8.08 17.11
CA GLU A 127 1.37 8.94 18.12
C GLU A 127 0.16 9.71 17.59
N LYS A 128 0.29 10.30 16.39
CA LYS A 128 -0.75 11.12 15.79
C LYS A 128 -1.83 10.29 15.12
N CYS A 129 -1.45 9.21 14.43
CA CYS A 129 -2.37 8.45 13.60
C CYS A 129 -3.09 7.35 14.39
N PHE A 130 -2.41 6.68 15.33
CA PHE A 130 -2.89 5.51 16.05
C PHE A 130 -2.79 5.67 17.57
N PRO A 131 -3.50 6.64 18.17
CA PRO A 131 -3.31 7.04 19.57
C PRO A 131 -3.66 5.96 20.61
N LYS A 132 -4.36 4.89 20.20
CA LYS A 132 -4.71 3.74 21.07
C LYS A 132 -3.77 2.55 20.92
N ALA A 133 -2.82 2.62 19.99
CA ALA A 133 -1.88 1.54 19.76
C ALA A 133 -0.71 1.61 20.75
N VAL A 134 -0.28 0.45 21.21
CA VAL A 134 1.01 0.23 21.86
C VAL A 134 2.09 0.21 20.78
N ARG A 135 3.30 0.62 21.15
CA ARG A 135 4.48 0.69 20.27
C ARG A 135 5.38 -0.50 20.53
#